data_AF-A0A535J7P8-F1
#
_entry.id   AF-A0A535J7P8-F1
#
_cell.length_a   1.000
_cell.length_b   1.000
_cell.length_c   1.000
_cell.angle_alpha   90.00
_cell.angle_beta   90.00
_cell.angle_gamma   90.00
#
_symmetry.space_group_name_H-M   'P 1'
#
loop_
_entity.id
_entity.type
_entity.pdbx_description
1 polymer ?
#
loop_
_entity_poly.entity_id
_entity_poly.type
_entity_poly.pdbx_seq_one_letter_code
_entity_poly.pdbx_strand_id
1 'polypeptide(L)'
;MKRSTLLDRYKPFVGEDLLAQIYQAAEPLSGLRILHVNTTAQGGGVAELLHALIPVMDELGIINTWQVISLDDTSNLFTAHLVD
;
A
#
# COMPACT_ATOMS: atom_id res chain seq x y z
N MET A 1 -5.73 -18.14 0.84
CA MET A 1 -4.96 -16.93 1.24
C MET A 1 -4.93 -16.76 2.77
N LYS A 2 -3.89 -16.11 3.35
CA LYS A 2 -3.80 -15.80 4.80
C LYS A 2 -4.81 -14.69 5.19
N ARG A 3 -5.46 -14.82 6.35
CA ARG A 3 -6.29 -13.75 6.94
C ARG A 3 -5.41 -12.69 7.61
N SER A 4 -5.80 -11.41 7.52
CA SER A 4 -5.07 -10.28 8.08
C SER A 4 -5.67 -9.89 9.41
N THR A 5 -4.86 -9.94 10.48
CA THR A 5 -5.32 -9.55 11.81
C THR A 5 -5.57 -8.05 11.89
N LEU A 6 -4.85 -7.24 11.10
CA LEU A 6 -5.06 -5.81 10.97
C LEU A 6 -6.40 -5.50 10.27
N LEU A 7 -6.70 -6.18 9.16
CA LEU A 7 -7.94 -5.98 8.42
C LEU A 7 -9.16 -6.46 9.20
N ASP A 8 -9.04 -7.59 9.93
CA ASP A 8 -10.15 -8.15 10.71
C ASP A 8 -10.61 -7.23 11.85
N ARG A 9 -9.77 -6.27 12.29
CA ARG A 9 -10.18 -5.22 13.27
C ARG A 9 -11.31 -4.33 12.76
N TYR A 10 -11.52 -4.27 11.45
CA TYR A 10 -12.57 -3.46 10.84
C TYR A 10 -13.93 -4.16 10.81
N LYS A 11 -13.99 -5.47 11.10
CA LYS A 11 -15.22 -6.27 11.09
C LYS A 11 -16.40 -5.64 11.85
N PRO A 12 -16.23 -5.05 13.05
CA PRO A 12 -17.34 -4.42 13.78
C PRO A 12 -17.96 -3.20 13.07
N PHE A 13 -17.23 -2.57 12.15
CA PHE A 13 -17.68 -1.36 11.46
C PHE A 13 -18.25 -1.63 10.08
N VAL A 14 -17.74 -2.66 9.37
CA VAL A 14 -18.11 -2.92 7.97
C VAL A 14 -18.78 -4.29 7.74
N GLY A 15 -18.78 -5.16 8.75
CA GLY A 15 -19.33 -6.51 8.65
C GLY A 15 -18.41 -7.51 7.96
N GLU A 16 -18.77 -8.80 8.01
CA GLU A 16 -17.99 -9.88 7.40
C GLU A 16 -18.05 -9.85 5.86
N ASP A 17 -19.21 -9.47 5.29
CA ASP A 17 -19.44 -9.55 3.85
C ASP A 17 -18.48 -8.64 3.05
N LEU A 18 -18.21 -7.43 3.56
CA LEU A 18 -17.25 -6.53 2.91
C LEU A 18 -15.81 -7.06 3.06
N LEU A 19 -15.45 -7.58 4.23
CA LEU A 19 -14.13 -8.18 4.42
C LEU A 19 -13.92 -9.37 3.50
N ALA A 20 -14.94 -10.22 3.32
CA ALA A 20 -14.89 -11.35 2.40
C ALA A 20 -14.63 -10.90 0.94
N GLN A 21 -15.25 -9.80 0.50
CA GLN A 21 -14.99 -9.22 -0.82
C GLN A 21 -13.55 -8.73 -0.97
N ILE A 22 -13.00 -8.05 0.06
CA ILE A 22 -11.61 -7.61 0.05
C ILE A 22 -10.67 -8.82 -0.04
N TYR A 23 -10.93 -9.86 0.76
CA TYR A 23 -10.12 -11.08 0.71
C TYR A 23 -10.21 -11.76 -0.67
N GLN A 24 -11.39 -11.87 -1.26
CA GLN A 24 -11.57 -12.44 -2.59
C GLN A 24 -10.80 -11.65 -3.67
N ALA A 25 -10.80 -10.31 -3.58
CA ALA A 25 -10.06 -9.46 -4.51
C ALA A 25 -8.53 -9.54 -4.32
N ALA A 26 -8.06 -9.77 -3.09
CA ALA A 26 -6.64 -9.86 -2.78
C ALA A 26 -6.01 -11.20 -3.16
N GLU A 27 -6.79 -12.29 -3.21
CA GLU A 27 -6.29 -13.64 -3.50
C GLU A 27 -5.45 -13.75 -4.79
N PRO A 28 -5.89 -13.24 -5.95
CA PRO A 28 -5.07 -13.29 -7.17
C PRO A 28 -3.85 -12.37 -7.14
N LEU A 29 -3.74 -11.47 -6.16
CA LEU A 29 -2.62 -10.53 -6.02
C LEU A 29 -1.52 -11.05 -5.09
N SER A 30 -1.78 -12.14 -4.35
CA SER A 30 -0.81 -12.72 -3.44
C SER A 30 0.44 -13.18 -4.20
N GLY A 31 1.62 -12.80 -3.72
CA GLY A 31 2.90 -13.05 -4.36
C GLY A 31 3.31 -12.01 -5.42
N LEU A 32 2.43 -11.10 -5.82
CA LEU A 32 2.80 -9.99 -6.71
C LEU A 32 3.64 -8.94 -5.97
N ARG A 33 4.47 -8.23 -6.73
CA ARG A 33 5.28 -7.10 -6.26
C ARG A 33 4.63 -5.79 -6.72
N ILE A 34 4.36 -4.89 -5.78
CA ILE A 34 3.77 -3.58 -6.06
C ILE A 34 4.74 -2.50 -5.62
N LEU A 35 5.00 -1.55 -6.51
CA LEU A 35 5.78 -0.35 -6.25
C LEU A 35 4.84 0.85 -6.08
N HIS A 36 4.88 1.47 -4.90
CA HIS A 36 4.24 2.75 -4.61
C HIS A 36 5.26 3.86 -4.82
N VAL A 37 4.89 4.89 -5.59
CA VAL A 37 5.77 6.02 -5.89
C VAL A 37 5.04 7.33 -5.58
N ASN A 38 5.62 8.19 -4.75
CA ASN A 38 5.10 9.52 -4.46
C ASN A 38 6.24 10.50 -4.08
N THR A 39 5.90 11.71 -3.62
CA THR A 39 6.86 12.79 -3.35
C THR A 39 7.19 13.01 -1.87
N THR A 40 6.55 12.28 -0.95
CA THR A 40 6.87 12.37 0.49
C THR A 40 6.48 11.10 1.26
N ALA A 41 7.30 10.67 2.22
CA ALA A 41 6.95 9.61 3.19
C ALA A 41 6.29 10.15 4.47
N GLN A 42 6.21 11.48 4.63
CA GLN A 42 5.75 12.12 5.86
C GLN A 42 4.87 13.32 5.54
N GLY A 43 3.79 13.47 6.31
CA GLY A 43 2.85 14.56 6.15
C GLY A 43 1.98 14.42 4.89
N GLY A 44 0.71 14.81 5.01
CA GLY A 44 -0.26 14.75 3.92
C GLY A 44 -0.95 13.40 3.76
N GLY A 45 -2.10 13.41 3.09
CA GLY A 45 -3.02 12.26 3.07
C GLY A 45 -2.51 11.00 2.37
N VAL A 46 -1.63 11.12 1.36
CA VAL A 46 -1.11 9.94 0.64
C VAL A 46 -0.12 9.16 1.50
N ALA A 47 0.80 9.85 2.16
CA ALA A 47 1.78 9.20 3.04
C ALA A 47 1.08 8.49 4.21
N GLU A 48 0.12 9.16 4.84
CA GLU A 48 -0.70 8.59 5.93
C GLU A 48 -1.50 7.37 5.47
N LEU A 49 -2.09 7.42 4.26
CA LEU A 49 -2.80 6.29 3.68
C LEU A 49 -1.88 5.09 3.44
N LEU A 50 -0.70 5.30 2.87
CA LEU A 50 0.25 4.22 2.59
C LEU A 50 0.79 3.59 3.88
N HIS A 51 1.03 4.37 4.93
CA HIS A 51 1.40 3.85 6.26
C HIS A 51 0.33 2.93 6.86
N ALA A 52 -0.96 3.15 6.58
CA ALA A 52 -2.04 2.28 7.02
C ALA A 52 -2.27 1.08 6.10
N LEU A 53 -2.16 1.28 4.78
CA LEU A 53 -2.53 0.31 3.77
C LEU A 53 -1.47 -0.76 3.54
N ILE A 54 -0.19 -0.37 3.45
CA ILE A 54 0.91 -1.30 3.13
C ILE A 54 0.98 -2.48 4.13
N PRO A 55 0.91 -2.26 5.46
CA PRO A 55 0.94 -3.38 6.41
C PRO A 55 -0.20 -4.40 6.21
N VAL A 56 -1.38 -3.94 5.82
CA VAL A 56 -2.52 -4.83 5.51
C VAL A 56 -2.23 -5.64 4.25
N MET A 57 -1.71 -4.99 3.21
CA MET A 57 -1.36 -5.65 1.96
C MET A 57 -0.24 -6.70 2.15
N ASP A 58 0.75 -6.40 2.99
CA ASP A 58 1.83 -7.34 3.34
C ASP A 58 1.27 -8.58 4.08
N GLU A 59 0.31 -8.42 5.00
CA GLU A 59 -0.35 -9.55 5.66
C GLU A 59 -1.15 -10.43 4.68
N LEU A 60 -1.64 -9.88 3.57
CA LEU A 60 -2.32 -10.59 2.49
C LEU A 60 -1.34 -11.27 1.50
N GLY A 61 -0.03 -11.11 1.73
CA GLY A 61 1.03 -11.70 0.91
C GLY A 61 1.35 -10.91 -0.36
N ILE A 62 0.90 -9.66 -0.46
CA ILE A 62 1.28 -8.74 -1.53
C ILE A 62 2.60 -8.08 -1.12
N ILE A 63 3.62 -8.14 -1.97
CA ILE A 63 4.96 -7.65 -1.63
C ILE A 63 5.06 -6.18 -2.03
N ASN A 64 5.07 -5.29 -1.05
CA ASN A 64 5.11 -3.85 -1.31
C ASN A 64 6.53 -3.28 -1.25
N THR A 65 6.78 -2.30 -2.11
CA THR A 65 7.93 -1.39 -2.06
C THR A 65 7.41 0.04 -2.16
N TRP A 66 8.04 0.96 -1.44
CA TRP A 66 7.67 2.37 -1.47
C TRP A 66 8.89 3.23 -1.74
N GLN A 67 8.85 3.97 -2.85
CA GLN A 67 9.88 4.91 -3.27
C GLN A 67 9.35 6.34 -3.18
N VAL A 68 10.07 7.17 -2.45
CA VAL A 68 9.83 8.61 -2.39
C VAL A 68 10.77 9.31 -3.35
N ILE A 69 10.22 10.14 -4.23
CA ILE A 69 10.98 10.97 -5.16
C ILE A 69 11.16 12.36 -4.55
N SER A 70 12.41 12.80 -4.44
CA SER A 70 12.74 14.16 -4.03
C SER A 70 12.62 15.13 -5.20
N LEU A 71 12.28 16.38 -4.90
CA LEU A 71 12.39 17.48 -5.85
C LEU A 71 13.87 17.70 -6.15
N ASP A 72 14.24 17.78 -7.42
CA ASP A 72 15.53 18.35 -7.80
C ASP A 72 15.39 19.87 -7.84
N ASP A 73 15.99 20.55 -6.86
CA ASP A 73 15.94 22.01 -6.73
C ASP A 73 16.59 22.75 -7.92
N THR A 74 17.45 22.09 -8.68
CA THR A 74 18.11 22.69 -9.85
C THR A 74 17.15 22.74 -11.04
N SER A 75 16.43 21.64 -11.29
CA SER A 75 15.49 21.54 -12.42
C SER A 75 14.05 21.90 -12.06
N ASN A 76 13.72 21.99 -10.77
CA ASN A 76 12.35 22.09 -10.24
C ASN A 76 11.44 20.93 -10.69
N LEU A 77 12.00 19.74 -10.91
CA LEU A 77 11.28 18.55 -11.33
C LEU A 77 11.44 17.42 -10.32
N PHE A 78 10.41 16.57 -10.23
CA PHE A 78 10.53 15.26 -9.58
C PHE A 78 10.98 14.25 -10.63
N THR A 79 12.15 13.63 -10.42
CA THR A 79 12.70 12.64 -11.35
C THR A 79 12.82 11.28 -10.68
N ALA A 80 12.13 10.27 -11.22
CA ALA A 80 12.18 8.90 -10.74
C ALA A 80 13.06 8.05 -11.66
N HIS A 81 14.04 7.35 -11.08
CA HIS A 81 14.74 6.25 -11.74
C HIS A 81 14.11 4.95 -11.25
N LEU A 82 13.44 4.23 -12.16
CA LEU A 82 12.64 3.02 -11.86
C LEU A 82 13.30 1.71 -12.34
N VAL A 83 14.50 1.82 -12.89
CA VAL A 83 15.33 0.72 -13.36
C VAL A 83 16.76 0.97 -12.88
N ASP A 84 17.41 -0.11 -12.44
CA ASP A 84 18.87 -0.15 -12.26
C ASP A 84 19.56 -0.29 -13.63
#